data_AF-A0A0U5FX44-F1
#
_entry.id   AF-A0A0U5FX44-F1
#
_cell.length_a   1.000
_cell.length_b   1.000
_cell.length_c   1.000
_cell.angle_alpha   90.00
_cell.angle_beta   90.00
_cell.angle_gamma   90.00
#
_symmetry.space_group_name_H-M   'P 1'
#
loop_
_entity.id
_entity.type
_entity.pdbx_description
1 polymer ?
#
loop_
_entity_poly.entity_id
_entity_poly.type
_entity_poly.pdbx_seq_one_letter_code
_entity_poly.pdbx_strand_id
1 'polypeptide(L)'
;MTTHTHPLQAIGQAVGAVGGDPRPMQLASLFQGANDGPAKVAAKLTGVQGPGKRADDGPYFTNNEAIPFPDPAHSKTAGGLPLASDTFLFQKQQHFNRSKNLERMVHPCGSGAFGHFEVTKDVSSLTKAHFLRSPGIKAPVFVRFSTVTLGREFPDLARNPRGFAIKFYTGEGNYDIVGLNFVRPLASIKANH
;
A
#
# COMPACT_ATOMS: atom_id res chain seq x y z
N MET A 1 -17.88 40.86 40.56
CA MET A 1 -16.91 39.89 41.15
C MET A 1 -17.70 38.70 41.64
N THR A 2 -17.54 37.45 41.21
CA THR A 2 -16.72 36.75 40.21
C THR A 2 -17.53 35.47 39.94
N THR A 3 -18.09 35.32 38.75
CA THR A 3 -18.86 34.12 38.38
C THR A 3 -17.89 32.99 38.08
N HIS A 4 -17.81 31.99 38.96
CA HIS A 4 -17.02 30.80 38.72
C HIS A 4 -17.68 29.94 37.63
N THR A 5 -17.10 29.97 36.44
CA THR A 5 -17.50 29.14 35.30
C THR A 5 -17.21 27.67 35.60
N HIS A 6 -18.21 26.80 35.43
CA HIS A 6 -18.07 25.36 35.64
C HIS A 6 -17.07 24.77 34.61
N PRO A 7 -16.09 23.93 35.01
CA PRO A 7 -15.02 23.47 34.12
C PRO A 7 -15.52 22.68 32.90
N LEU A 8 -16.70 22.05 33.00
CA LEU A 8 -17.34 21.36 31.87
C LEU A 8 -17.89 22.30 30.78
N GLN A 9 -18.24 23.55 31.10
CA GLN A 9 -18.71 24.53 30.10
C GLN A 9 -17.56 25.20 29.36
N ALA A 10 -16.38 25.32 29.97
CA ALA A 10 -15.18 25.84 29.31
C ALA A 10 -14.66 24.87 28.23
N ILE A 11 -14.82 23.56 28.45
CA ILE A 11 -14.44 22.53 27.47
C ILE A 11 -15.37 22.57 26.25
N GLY A 12 -16.66 22.88 26.45
CA GLY A 12 -17.63 23.00 25.35
C GLY A 12 -17.45 24.22 24.43
N GLN A 13 -16.73 25.25 24.86
CA GLN A 13 -16.48 26.45 24.04
C GLN A 13 -15.11 26.45 23.32
N ALA A 14 -14.17 25.62 23.77
CA ALA A 14 -12.89 25.41 23.06
C ALA A 14 -13.01 24.44 21.87
N VAL A 15 -14.06 23.61 21.86
CA VAL A 15 -14.39 22.74 20.74
C VAL A 15 -15.38 23.48 19.86
N GLY A 16 -14.86 24.10 18.80
CA GLY A 16 -15.60 24.88 17.82
C GLY A 16 -16.88 24.21 17.33
N ALA A 17 -17.86 25.06 17.06
CA ALA A 17 -19.17 24.74 16.55
C ALA A 17 -19.16 23.86 15.28
N VAL A 18 -20.30 23.19 15.09
CA VAL A 18 -20.80 22.48 13.91
C VAL A 18 -20.51 20.97 13.87
N GLY A 19 -21.47 20.21 14.42
CA GLY A 19 -21.99 18.99 13.79
C GLY A 19 -21.03 17.82 13.53
N GLY A 20 -19.89 17.75 14.21
CA GLY A 20 -18.95 16.63 14.10
C GLY A 20 -19.38 15.46 14.97
N ASP A 21 -19.60 14.31 14.35
CA ASP A 21 -19.80 13.02 15.00
C ASP A 21 -18.73 12.78 16.09
N PRO A 22 -19.08 12.46 17.36
CA PRO A 22 -18.15 12.42 18.51
C PRO A 22 -17.15 11.25 18.48
N ARG A 23 -17.08 10.51 17.37
CA ARG A 23 -16.28 9.30 17.25
C ARG A 23 -14.84 9.62 16.86
N PRO A 24 -13.84 8.84 17.35
CA PRO A 24 -12.43 9.16 17.20
C PRO A 24 -12.03 9.25 15.73
N MET A 25 -11.83 10.47 15.23
CA MET A 25 -11.32 10.71 13.89
C MET A 25 -9.88 10.17 13.79
N GLN A 26 -9.61 9.42 12.73
CA GLN A 26 -8.31 8.82 12.45
C GLN A 26 -7.23 9.93 12.35
N LEU A 27 -6.31 9.97 13.33
CA LEU A 27 -5.12 10.82 13.27
C LEU A 27 -4.29 10.38 12.05
N ALA A 28 -4.31 11.19 11.00
CA ALA A 28 -3.55 10.93 9.78
C ALA A 28 -2.04 10.99 10.09
N SER A 29 -1.33 9.88 9.91
CA SER A 29 0.13 9.90 9.97
C SER A 29 0.70 10.70 8.79
N LEU A 30 1.85 11.35 8.98
CA LEU A 30 2.50 12.29 8.02
C LEU A 30 2.67 11.75 6.58
N PHE A 31 2.61 10.43 6.37
CA PHE A 31 2.76 9.79 5.05
C PHE A 31 1.48 9.16 4.50
N GLN A 32 0.37 9.23 5.25
CA GLN A 32 -0.88 8.56 4.89
C GLN A 32 -1.67 9.26 3.78
N GLY A 33 -1.37 10.54 3.51
CA GLY A 33 -1.98 11.34 2.44
C GLY A 33 -1.15 11.46 1.16
N ALA A 34 0.12 11.08 1.18
CA ALA A 34 1.02 11.23 0.02
C ALA A 34 1.01 10.02 -0.92
N ASN A 35 0.51 8.87 -0.45
CA ASN A 35 0.45 7.65 -1.22
C ASN A 35 -1.01 7.23 -1.35
N ASP A 36 -1.63 7.59 -2.47
CA ASP A 36 -2.85 6.93 -2.93
C ASP A 36 -2.50 5.44 -2.99
N GLY A 37 -2.98 4.64 -2.02
CA GLY A 37 -2.53 3.25 -1.88
C GLY A 37 -2.51 2.49 -3.21
N PRO A 38 -1.74 1.39 -3.31
CA PRO A 38 -1.42 0.74 -4.58
C PRO A 38 -2.64 0.43 -5.46
N ALA A 39 -3.79 0.11 -4.83
CA ALA A 39 -5.07 -0.09 -5.52
C ALA A 39 -5.62 1.18 -6.19
N LYS A 40 -5.53 2.35 -5.55
CA LYS A 40 -5.98 3.64 -6.12
C LYS A 40 -5.07 4.11 -7.25
N VAL A 41 -3.75 3.93 -7.12
CA VAL A 41 -2.81 4.27 -8.19
C VAL A 41 -2.98 3.32 -9.37
N ALA A 42 -3.12 2.01 -9.13
CA ALA A 42 -3.43 1.06 -10.19
C ALA A 42 -4.77 1.39 -10.87
N ALA A 43 -5.82 1.69 -10.11
CA ALA A 43 -7.12 2.13 -10.62
C ALA A 43 -7.04 3.40 -11.49
N LYS A 44 -6.26 4.40 -11.06
CA LYS A 44 -5.99 5.62 -11.86
C LYS A 44 -5.26 5.29 -13.16
N LEU A 45 -4.29 4.37 -13.12
CA LEU A 45 -3.51 3.97 -14.30
C LEU A 45 -4.29 3.09 -15.28
N THR A 46 -5.19 2.25 -14.78
CA THR A 46 -6.01 1.34 -15.61
C THR A 46 -7.37 1.92 -15.99
N GLY A 47 -7.73 3.10 -15.47
CA GLY A 47 -9.02 3.75 -15.72
C GLY A 47 -10.21 3.09 -15.01
N VAL A 48 -9.96 2.11 -14.13
CA VAL A 48 -11.02 1.44 -13.36
C VAL A 48 -11.40 2.30 -12.16
N GLN A 49 -12.44 3.13 -12.30
CA GLN A 49 -13.02 3.83 -11.15
C GLN A 49 -13.82 2.83 -10.30
N GLY A 50 -13.46 2.71 -9.03
CA GLY A 50 -14.30 2.02 -8.05
C GLY A 50 -15.65 2.73 -7.85
N PRO A 51 -16.62 2.10 -7.16
CA PRO A 51 -17.89 2.74 -6.88
C PRO A 51 -17.63 4.09 -6.20
N GLY A 52 -18.26 5.15 -6.75
CA GLY A 52 -18.12 6.51 -6.24
C GLY A 52 -18.46 6.60 -4.75
N LYS A 53 -17.93 7.62 -4.08
CA LYS A 53 -18.25 7.86 -2.67
C LYS A 53 -19.76 8.00 -2.50
N ARG A 54 -20.37 7.13 -1.72
CA ARG A 54 -21.79 7.21 -1.38
C ARG A 54 -22.02 8.36 -0.39
N ALA A 55 -23.22 8.90 -0.35
CA ALA A 55 -23.55 10.05 0.49
C ALA A 55 -23.41 9.77 2.00
N ASP A 56 -23.38 8.49 2.38
CA ASP A 56 -23.21 7.95 3.72
C ASP A 56 -21.76 7.47 4.03
N ASP A 57 -20.79 7.70 3.14
CA ASP A 57 -19.37 7.35 3.32
C ASP A 57 -18.63 8.28 4.31
N GLY A 58 -19.14 8.34 5.54
CA GLY A 58 -18.36 8.82 6.69
C GLY A 58 -17.26 7.83 7.08
N PRO A 59 -16.20 8.25 7.78
CA PRO A 59 -15.21 7.32 8.33
C PRO A 59 -15.81 6.59 9.54
N TYR A 60 -16.52 5.48 9.31
CA TYR A 60 -16.99 4.57 10.36
C TYR A 60 -15.94 3.49 10.64
N PHE A 61 -15.61 3.26 11.91
CA PHE A 61 -14.98 1.99 12.27
C PHE A 61 -16.02 0.88 12.10
N THR A 62 -15.68 -0.12 11.30
CA THR A 62 -16.56 -1.24 11.01
C THR A 62 -15.80 -2.54 11.21
N ASN A 63 -16.55 -3.62 11.43
CA ASN A 63 -16.00 -4.97 11.42
C ASN A 63 -15.94 -5.54 9.98
N ASN A 64 -15.52 -6.80 9.80
CA ASN A 64 -15.40 -7.35 8.44
C ASN A 64 -16.75 -7.49 7.72
N GLU A 65 -17.85 -7.55 8.48
CA GLU A 65 -19.22 -7.64 7.98
C GLU A 65 -19.87 -6.26 7.82
N ALA A 66 -19.09 -5.18 7.88
CA ALA A 66 -19.53 -3.79 7.76
C ALA A 66 -20.47 -3.32 8.90
N ILE A 67 -20.50 -4.01 10.04
CA ILE A 67 -21.24 -3.59 11.24
C ILE A 67 -20.44 -2.47 11.92
N PRO A 68 -21.03 -1.29 12.18
CA PRO A 68 -20.36 -0.20 12.89
C PRO A 68 -19.89 -0.60 14.29
N PHE A 69 -18.66 -0.25 14.63
CA PHE A 69 -18.11 -0.40 15.98
C PHE A 69 -18.79 0.59 16.92
N PRO A 70 -19.31 0.11 18.08
CA PRO A 70 -19.79 0.99 19.13
C PRO A 70 -18.67 1.83 19.76
N ASP A 71 -17.53 1.19 20.07
CA ASP A 71 -16.32 1.82 20.61
C ASP A 71 -15.08 1.05 20.15
N PRO A 72 -14.14 1.67 19.39
CA PRO A 72 -12.94 1.00 18.91
C PRO A 72 -11.78 0.97 19.93
N ALA A 73 -11.87 1.73 21.02
CA ALA A 73 -10.78 1.92 21.98
C ALA A 73 -10.88 0.96 23.19
N HIS A 74 -12.09 0.59 23.58
CA HIS A 74 -12.34 -0.25 24.76
C HIS A 74 -12.92 -1.61 24.39
N SER A 75 -12.43 -2.66 25.06
CA SER A 75 -13.03 -3.99 25.00
C SER A 75 -14.24 -4.08 25.91
N LYS A 76 -15.17 -4.98 25.60
CA LYS A 76 -16.29 -5.28 26.47
C LYS A 76 -15.79 -6.07 27.68
N THR A 77 -15.87 -5.46 28.86
CA THR A 77 -15.38 -6.06 30.12
C THR A 77 -16.49 -6.22 31.16
N ALA A 78 -16.34 -7.21 32.05
CA ALA A 78 -17.11 -7.34 33.27
C ALA A 78 -16.15 -7.37 34.46
N GLY A 79 -16.16 -6.33 35.30
CA GLY A 79 -15.23 -6.22 36.43
C GLY A 79 -13.74 -6.19 36.02
N GLY A 80 -13.44 -5.71 34.80
CA GLY A 80 -12.08 -5.68 34.24
C GLY A 80 -11.67 -6.93 33.45
N LEU A 81 -12.48 -7.99 33.43
CA LEU A 81 -12.22 -9.18 32.61
C LEU A 81 -12.87 -9.05 31.22
N PRO A 82 -12.12 -9.25 30.12
CA PRO A 82 -12.68 -9.21 28.77
C PRO A 82 -13.66 -10.37 28.56
N LEU A 83 -14.83 -10.07 28.00
CA LEU A 83 -15.89 -11.05 27.77
C LEU A 83 -15.68 -11.81 26.45
N ALA A 84 -15.92 -13.12 26.48
CA ALA A 84 -15.89 -13.95 25.27
C ALA A 84 -16.99 -13.57 24.23
N SER A 85 -18.03 -12.85 24.67
CA SER A 85 -19.08 -12.33 23.78
C SER A 85 -18.61 -11.17 22.89
N ASP A 86 -17.42 -10.63 23.12
CA ASP A 86 -16.87 -9.52 22.33
C ASP A 86 -16.32 -10.03 20.99
N THR A 87 -17.22 -10.15 20.01
CA THR A 87 -16.88 -10.60 18.65
C THR A 87 -15.95 -9.63 17.94
N PHE A 88 -16.08 -8.32 18.21
CA PHE A 88 -15.27 -7.26 17.61
C PHE A 88 -13.80 -7.35 18.03
N LEU A 89 -13.54 -7.58 19.32
CA LEU A 89 -12.19 -7.78 19.84
C LEU A 89 -11.51 -8.99 19.19
N PHE A 90 -12.19 -10.14 19.18
CA PHE A 90 -11.63 -11.36 18.62
C PHE A 90 -11.34 -11.22 17.14
N GLN A 91 -12.25 -10.64 16.36
CA GLN A 91 -12.09 -10.46 14.93
C GLN A 91 -10.88 -9.58 14.61
N LYS A 92 -10.70 -8.47 15.34
CA LYS A 92 -9.52 -7.61 15.22
C LYS A 92 -8.22 -8.36 15.55
N GLN A 93 -8.20 -9.11 16.65
CA GLN A 93 -7.02 -9.87 17.06
C GLN A 93 -6.72 -11.03 16.11
N GLN A 94 -7.75 -11.72 15.62
CA GLN A 94 -7.64 -12.82 14.67
C GLN A 94 -7.04 -12.37 13.34
N HIS A 95 -7.42 -11.19 12.87
CA HIS A 95 -6.82 -10.57 11.69
C HIS A 95 -5.39 -10.15 11.93
N PHE A 96 -5.12 -9.50 13.06
CA PHE A 96 -3.77 -9.09 13.43
C PHE A 96 -2.81 -10.30 13.52
N ASN A 97 -3.24 -11.38 14.19
CA ASN A 97 -2.45 -12.60 14.33
C ASN A 97 -2.12 -13.27 12.99
N ARG A 98 -2.94 -13.05 11.96
CA ARG A 98 -2.76 -13.62 10.60
C ARG A 98 -2.27 -12.61 9.58
N SER A 99 -1.88 -11.41 10.01
CA SER A 99 -1.42 -10.34 9.11
C SER A 99 -0.06 -10.62 8.47
N LYS A 100 0.73 -11.53 9.04
CA LYS A 100 2.04 -11.89 8.51
C LYS A 100 1.91 -13.00 7.48
N ASN A 101 2.06 -12.64 6.21
CA ASN A 101 2.24 -13.60 5.12
C ASN A 101 3.70 -14.09 5.05
N LEU A 102 3.90 -15.23 4.40
CA LEU A 102 5.24 -15.75 4.12
C LEU A 102 6.01 -14.78 3.22
N GLU A 103 7.28 -14.57 3.55
CA GLU A 103 8.17 -13.72 2.77
C GLU A 103 8.63 -14.42 1.49
N ARG A 104 9.16 -13.65 0.53
CA ARG A 104 9.79 -14.23 -0.66
C ARG A 104 11.09 -14.93 -0.23
N MET A 105 11.33 -16.14 -0.74
CA MET A 105 12.54 -16.92 -0.47
C MET A 105 13.83 -16.15 -0.79
N VAL A 106 13.80 -15.37 -1.87
CA VAL A 106 14.85 -14.43 -2.27
C VAL A 106 14.20 -13.09 -2.59
N HIS A 107 14.93 -12.01 -2.42
CA HIS A 107 14.39 -10.66 -2.55
C HIS A 107 13.26 -10.28 -1.58
N PRO A 108 13.37 -10.56 -0.27
CA PRO A 108 12.31 -10.26 0.69
C PRO A 108 12.17 -8.76 0.97
N CYS A 109 13.28 -8.05 1.18
CA CYS A 109 13.27 -6.59 1.35
C CYS A 109 13.20 -5.88 -0.01
N GLY A 110 12.31 -4.91 -0.13
CA GLY A 110 12.17 -4.14 -1.35
C GLY A 110 11.05 -3.12 -1.34
N SER A 111 11.20 -2.13 -2.21
CA SER A 111 10.29 -1.00 -2.38
C SER A 111 9.72 -0.99 -3.79
N GLY A 112 8.48 -0.55 -3.94
CA GLY A 112 7.78 -0.52 -5.23
C GLY A 112 7.32 0.88 -5.61
N ALA A 113 7.30 1.16 -6.90
CA ALA A 113 6.77 2.39 -7.46
C ALA A 113 5.96 2.10 -8.74
N PHE A 114 4.90 2.87 -8.94
CA PHE A 114 4.15 2.87 -10.20
C PHE A 114 4.63 4.00 -11.10
N GLY A 115 4.56 3.78 -12.41
CA GLY A 115 4.92 4.78 -13.41
C GLY A 115 4.35 4.43 -14.77
N HIS A 116 4.89 5.06 -15.80
CA HIS A 116 4.62 4.72 -17.20
C HIS A 116 5.93 4.60 -17.96
N PHE A 117 5.94 3.70 -18.93
CA PHE A 117 7.00 3.55 -19.91
C PHE A 117 6.54 4.15 -21.24
N GLU A 118 7.39 4.96 -21.86
CA GLU A 118 7.13 5.57 -23.16
C GLU A 118 8.22 5.16 -24.15
N VAL A 119 7.81 4.66 -25.31
CA VAL A 119 8.71 4.35 -26.41
C VAL A 119 9.15 5.64 -27.09
N THR A 120 10.45 5.84 -27.23
CA THR A 120 11.02 7.02 -27.90
C THR A 120 11.39 6.77 -29.36
N LYS A 121 11.70 5.52 -29.73
CA LYS A 121 12.10 5.12 -31.09
C LYS A 121 11.36 3.86 -31.50
N ASP A 122 10.99 3.79 -32.77
CA ASP A 122 10.39 2.59 -33.34
C ASP A 122 11.41 1.44 -33.39
N VAL A 123 11.02 0.29 -32.82
CA VAL A 123 11.80 -0.97 -32.82
C VAL A 123 10.99 -2.13 -33.42
N SER A 124 9.96 -1.83 -34.21
CA SER A 124 9.10 -2.80 -34.90
C SER A 124 9.86 -3.76 -35.83
N SER A 125 11.06 -3.39 -36.26
CA SER A 125 11.95 -4.27 -37.03
C SER A 125 12.50 -5.45 -36.21
N LEU A 126 12.60 -5.31 -34.89
CA LEU A 126 13.18 -6.32 -33.99
C LEU A 126 12.12 -7.12 -33.22
N THR A 127 10.98 -6.52 -32.92
CA THR A 127 9.94 -7.14 -32.09
C THR A 127 8.54 -6.78 -32.57
N LYS A 128 7.62 -7.73 -32.40
CA LYS A 128 6.18 -7.53 -32.65
C LYS A 128 5.41 -7.07 -31.43
N ALA A 129 6.08 -6.85 -30.29
CA ALA A 129 5.44 -6.47 -29.04
C ALA A 129 4.73 -5.11 -29.16
N HIS A 130 3.43 -5.08 -28.85
CA HIS A 130 2.60 -3.88 -29.03
C HIS A 130 3.14 -2.64 -28.31
N PHE A 131 3.63 -2.80 -27.07
CA PHE A 131 4.14 -1.69 -26.26
C PHE A 131 5.47 -1.11 -26.76
N LEU A 132 6.10 -1.69 -27.79
CA LEU A 132 7.36 -1.26 -28.39
C LEU A 132 7.21 -0.81 -29.87
N ARG A 133 6.01 -0.89 -30.42
CA ARG A 133 5.77 -0.78 -31.87
C ARG A 133 5.83 0.64 -32.42
N SER A 134 5.53 1.65 -31.63
CA SER A 134 5.48 3.03 -32.13
C SER A 134 5.87 4.03 -31.03
N PRO A 135 6.56 5.12 -31.40
CA PRO A 135 6.91 6.15 -30.44
C PRO A 135 5.64 6.81 -29.87
N GLY A 136 5.68 7.15 -28.57
CA GLY A 136 4.57 7.80 -27.87
C GLY A 136 3.54 6.85 -27.24
N ILE A 137 3.66 5.54 -27.42
CA ILE A 137 2.83 4.57 -26.68
C ILE A 137 3.25 4.60 -25.20
N LYS A 138 2.31 4.92 -24.31
CA LYS A 138 2.49 4.91 -22.85
C LYS A 138 1.94 3.62 -22.25
N ALA A 139 2.81 2.75 -21.78
CA ALA A 139 2.43 1.54 -21.05
C ALA A 139 2.55 1.77 -19.53
N PRO A 140 1.49 1.55 -18.73
CA PRO A 140 1.62 1.60 -17.28
C PRO A 140 2.56 0.51 -16.79
N VAL A 141 3.43 0.86 -15.84
CA VAL A 141 4.43 -0.06 -15.27
C VAL A 141 4.40 -0.05 -13.75
N PHE A 142 4.74 -1.20 -13.18
CA PHE A 142 5.08 -1.33 -11.76
C PHE A 142 6.52 -1.81 -11.64
N VAL A 143 7.33 -1.08 -10.90
CA VAL A 143 8.73 -1.41 -10.65
C VAL A 143 8.90 -1.80 -9.20
N ARG A 144 9.64 -2.88 -8.94
CA ARG A 144 10.05 -3.29 -7.61
C ARG A 144 11.57 -3.39 -7.52
N PHE A 145 12.14 -2.61 -6.61
CA PHE A 145 13.52 -2.70 -6.18
C PHE A 145 13.63 -3.64 -4.99
N SER A 146 14.72 -4.40 -4.88
CA SER A 146 14.91 -5.33 -3.76
C SER A 146 16.37 -5.65 -3.48
N THR A 147 16.69 -6.09 -2.26
CA THR A 147 17.96 -6.77 -1.94
C THR A 147 17.82 -8.27 -2.26
N VAL A 148 18.86 -9.12 -2.14
CA VAL A 148 18.76 -10.55 -2.56
C VAL A 148 18.85 -11.53 -1.40
N THR A 149 19.92 -11.43 -0.62
CA THR A 149 20.41 -12.54 0.24
C THR A 149 19.85 -12.61 1.65
N LEU A 150 19.35 -11.51 2.20
CA LEU A 150 19.03 -11.40 3.63
C LEU A 150 17.57 -11.04 3.82
N GLY A 151 17.04 -11.33 5.01
CA GLY A 151 15.61 -11.23 5.34
C GLY A 151 15.00 -9.84 5.11
N ARG A 152 13.68 -9.74 5.26
CA ARG A 152 12.93 -8.49 5.03
C ARG A 152 13.46 -7.27 5.81
N GLU A 153 14.05 -7.47 6.97
CA GLU A 153 14.54 -6.41 7.86
C GLU A 153 15.98 -5.96 7.53
N PHE A 154 16.54 -6.43 6.42
CA PHE A 154 17.89 -6.07 6.03
C PHE A 154 17.99 -4.60 5.59
N PRO A 155 19.00 -3.83 6.05
CA PRO A 155 19.13 -2.41 5.73
C PRO A 155 19.32 -2.14 4.24
N ASP A 156 18.60 -1.14 3.73
CA ASP A 156 18.58 -0.76 2.32
C ASP A 156 19.93 -0.30 1.76
N LEU A 157 20.83 0.19 2.62
CA LEU A 157 22.14 0.71 2.23
C LEU A 157 23.24 -0.36 2.22
N ALA A 158 22.99 -1.55 2.75
CA ALA A 158 24.03 -2.56 2.89
C ALA A 158 24.42 -3.21 1.56
N ARG A 159 25.65 -3.71 1.49
CA ARG A 159 26.23 -4.28 0.26
C ARG A 159 25.51 -5.57 -0.12
N ASN A 160 24.77 -5.54 -1.22
CA ASN A 160 23.99 -6.66 -1.74
C ASN A 160 23.71 -6.42 -3.23
N PRO A 161 23.66 -7.44 -4.09
CA PRO A 161 22.89 -7.36 -5.33
C PRO A 161 21.54 -6.65 -5.17
N ARG A 162 21.15 -5.84 -6.16
CA ARG A 162 19.82 -5.20 -6.19
C ARG A 162 18.99 -5.80 -7.32
N GLY A 163 17.84 -6.35 -6.97
CA GLY A 163 16.82 -6.77 -7.92
C GLY A 163 16.11 -5.56 -8.49
N PHE A 164 15.90 -5.58 -9.81
CA PHE A 164 15.18 -4.57 -10.56
C PHE A 164 14.14 -5.29 -11.43
N ALA A 165 12.93 -5.43 -10.90
CA ALA A 165 11.83 -6.09 -11.60
C ALA A 165 10.84 -5.04 -12.12
N ILE A 166 10.57 -5.07 -13.42
CA ILE A 166 9.57 -4.21 -14.07
C ILE A 166 8.45 -5.10 -14.61
N LYS A 167 7.21 -4.81 -14.21
CA LYS A 167 5.99 -5.37 -14.79
C LYS A 167 5.36 -4.34 -15.71
N PHE A 168 5.23 -4.69 -16.98
CA PHE A 168 4.54 -3.91 -18.01
C PHE A 168 3.12 -4.42 -18.15
N TYR A 169 2.15 -3.53 -17.98
CA TYR A 169 0.75 -3.81 -18.25
C TYR A 169 0.48 -3.42 -19.70
N THR A 170 0.47 -4.40 -20.60
CA THR A 170 0.30 -4.18 -22.05
C THR A 170 -1.07 -4.71 -22.50
N GLY A 171 -1.56 -4.24 -23.65
CA GLY A 171 -2.83 -4.72 -24.22
C GLY A 171 -2.81 -6.20 -24.63
N GLU A 172 -1.62 -6.77 -24.84
CA GLU A 172 -1.44 -8.18 -25.23
C GLU A 172 -1.15 -9.08 -24.02
N GLY A 173 -1.16 -8.52 -22.80
CA GLY A 173 -0.87 -9.24 -21.57
C GLY A 173 0.20 -8.55 -20.72
N ASN A 174 0.46 -9.13 -19.55
CA ASN A 174 1.50 -8.61 -18.67
C ASN A 174 2.86 -9.16 -19.10
N TYR A 175 3.83 -8.27 -19.24
CA TYR A 175 5.21 -8.64 -19.57
C TYR A 175 6.13 -8.27 -18.41
N ASP A 176 6.90 -9.23 -17.90
CA ASP A 176 7.76 -9.05 -16.73
C ASP A 176 9.24 -9.11 -17.13
N ILE A 177 9.95 -7.99 -16.99
CA ILE A 177 11.42 -7.95 -17.09
C ILE A 177 11.98 -8.05 -15.68
N VAL A 178 12.55 -9.21 -15.35
CA VAL A 178 13.14 -9.47 -14.03
C VAL A 178 14.66 -9.43 -14.15
N GLY A 179 15.26 -8.31 -13.71
CA GLY A 179 16.70 -8.05 -13.82
C GLY A 179 17.41 -7.88 -12.49
N LEU A 180 18.73 -7.80 -12.57
CA LEU A 180 19.64 -7.36 -11.51
C LEU A 180 20.33 -6.06 -11.93
N ASN A 181 20.83 -5.31 -10.97
CA ASN A 181 21.51 -4.03 -11.20
C ASN A 181 22.91 -4.15 -11.83
N PHE A 182 23.44 -5.35 -12.02
CA PHE A 182 24.74 -5.58 -12.64
C PHE A 182 24.63 -6.48 -13.86
N VAL A 183 25.42 -6.16 -14.88
CA VAL A 183 25.65 -7.02 -16.03
C VAL A 183 26.82 -7.92 -15.70
N ARG A 184 26.66 -9.25 -15.85
CA ARG A 184 27.81 -10.15 -15.84
C ARG A 184 28.53 -9.99 -17.18
N PRO A 185 29.82 -9.59 -17.22
CA PRO A 185 30.58 -9.66 -18.45
C PRO A 185 30.58 -11.12 -18.92
N LEU A 186 30.36 -11.38 -20.21
CA LEU A 186 30.58 -12.72 -20.74
C LEU A 186 31.99 -13.13 -20.34
N ALA A 187 32.11 -14.14 -19.47
CA ALA A 187 33.38 -14.80 -19.28
C ALA A 187 33.74 -15.34 -20.67
N SER A 188 34.85 -14.86 -21.24
CA SER A 188 35.47 -15.47 -22.40
C SER A 188 35.63 -16.95 -22.06
N ILE A 189 34.78 -17.79 -22.65
CA ILE A 189 35.04 -19.23 -22.74
C ILE A 189 36.26 -19.30 -23.65
N LYS A 190 37.46 -19.23 -23.06
CA LYS A 190 38.65 -19.76 -23.70
C LYS A 190 38.40 -21.26 -23.78
N ALA A 191 37.89 -21.69 -24.93
CA ALA A 191 37.99 -23.09 -25.31
C ALA A 191 39.49 -23.42 -25.32
N ASN A 192 39.94 -24.15 -24.32
CA ASN A 192 41.24 -24.82 -24.38
C ASN A 192 41.07 -26.01 -25.32
N HIS A 193 41.51 -25.85 -26.56
CA HIS A 193 41.98 -26.92 -27.43
C HIS A 193 43.22 -26.42 -28.16
#